data_AF-A0A9X0R4E0-F1
#
_entry.id   AF-A0A9X0R4E0-F1
#
_cell.length_a   1.000
_cell.length_b   1.000
_cell.length_c   1.000
_cell.angle_alpha   90.00
_cell.angle_beta   90.00
_cell.angle_gamma   90.00
#
_symmetry.space_group_name_H-M   'P 1'
#
loop_
_entity.id
_entity.type
_entity.pdbx_description
1 polymer ?
#
loop_
_entity_poly.entity_id
_entity_poly.type
_entity_poly.pdbx_seq_one_letter_code
_entity_poly.pdbx_strand_id
1 'polypeptide(L)'
;MKAFIAATWGQGRIPARWPRGTKTDLEEVGVKLKDYSIEMVSKAVLAVHPIVGALDEILLAYGLDAFAPHQPRDLCAHWLMGIEAQALTKAMLTLKREDNVVALPLHDGLIVARSSADRAILRLQEAYQEVAGAKPLVRVKGIGSSP
;
A
#
# COMPACT_ATOMS: atom_id res chain seq x y z
N MET A 1 -13.86 -3.16 5.30
CA MET A 1 -13.16 -2.88 4.02
C MET A 1 -11.66 -3.17 4.09
N LYS A 2 -10.84 -2.43 4.88
CA LYS A 2 -9.37 -2.59 4.93
C LYS A 2 -8.92 -4.05 5.11
N ALA A 3 -9.49 -4.75 6.08
CA ALA A 3 -9.21 -6.16 6.36
C ALA A 3 -9.47 -7.09 5.16
N PHE A 4 -10.53 -6.83 4.39
CA PHE A 4 -10.87 -7.61 3.19
C PHE A 4 -9.86 -7.36 2.06
N ILE A 5 -9.49 -6.11 1.82
CA ILE A 5 -8.50 -5.75 0.79
C ILE A 5 -7.14 -6.37 1.13
N ALA A 6 -6.68 -6.21 2.37
CA ALA A 6 -5.42 -6.80 2.82
C ALA A 6 -5.41 -8.33 2.70
N ALA A 7 -6.50 -9.00 3.09
CA ALA A 7 -6.64 -10.45 2.91
C ALA A 7 -6.64 -10.86 1.43
N THR A 8 -7.32 -10.10 0.57
CA THR A 8 -7.41 -10.37 -0.87
C THR A 8 -6.06 -10.26 -1.54
N TRP A 9 -5.31 -9.20 -1.24
CA TRP A 9 -3.99 -8.95 -1.83
C TRP A 9 -2.91 -9.86 -1.26
N GLY A 10 -2.98 -10.17 0.04
CA GLY A 10 -2.03 -11.10 0.67
C GLY A 10 -2.24 -12.56 0.25
N GLN A 11 -3.44 -12.95 -0.18
CA GLN A 11 -3.73 -14.29 -0.70
C GLN A 11 -3.76 -14.35 -2.23
N GLY A 12 -3.61 -13.21 -2.91
CA GLY A 12 -3.75 -13.09 -4.36
C GLY A 12 -5.17 -13.39 -4.89
N ARG A 13 -6.17 -13.57 -4.04
CA ARG A 13 -7.54 -13.93 -4.43
C ARG A 13 -8.55 -13.48 -3.41
N ILE A 14 -9.80 -13.32 -3.86
CA ILE A 14 -10.91 -13.03 -2.96
C ILE A 14 -11.05 -14.19 -1.95
N PRO A 15 -10.95 -13.91 -0.64
CA PRO A 15 -11.03 -14.95 0.37
C PRO A 15 -12.44 -15.56 0.42
N ALA A 16 -12.51 -16.90 0.42
CA ALA A 16 -13.79 -17.61 0.64
C ALA A 16 -14.24 -17.60 2.11
N ARG A 17 -13.32 -17.28 3.03
CA ARG A 17 -13.56 -17.16 4.48
C ARG A 17 -12.61 -16.15 5.10
N TRP A 18 -13.01 -15.54 6.21
CA TRP A 18 -12.12 -14.69 6.99
C TRP A 18 -10.88 -15.47 7.45
N PRO A 19 -9.66 -14.97 7.19
CA PRO A 19 -8.45 -15.53 7.80
C PRO A 19 -8.55 -15.49 9.32
N ARG A 20 -7.98 -16.49 10.00
CA ARG A 20 -8.08 -16.61 11.47
C ARG A 20 -7.58 -15.35 12.20
N GLY A 21 -6.41 -14.83 11.81
CA GLY A 21 -5.85 -13.61 12.41
C GLY A 21 -6.78 -12.40 12.19
N THR A 22 -7.23 -12.19 10.95
CA THR A 22 -8.18 -11.11 10.63
C THR A 22 -9.48 -11.20 11.41
N LYS A 23 -9.96 -12.42 11.69
CA LYS A 23 -11.14 -12.62 12.53
C LYS A 23 -10.90 -12.14 13.96
N THR A 24 -9.79 -12.54 14.57
CA THR A 24 -9.41 -12.09 15.92
C THR A 24 -9.30 -10.56 15.97
N ASP A 25 -8.55 -9.96 15.04
CA ASP A 25 -8.32 -8.51 15.01
C ASP A 25 -9.63 -7.71 14.88
N LEU A 26 -10.58 -8.20 14.07
CA LEU A 26 -11.88 -7.56 13.88
C LEU A 26 -12.77 -7.69 15.12
N GLU A 27 -12.76 -8.85 15.78
CA GLU A 27 -13.51 -9.07 17.00
C GLU A 27 -12.96 -8.22 18.16
N GLU A 28 -11.64 -8.02 18.25
CA GLU A 28 -10.99 -7.15 19.24
C GLU A 28 -11.41 -5.68 19.13
N VAL A 29 -11.63 -5.18 17.91
CA VAL A 29 -12.14 -3.81 17.68
C VAL A 29 -13.68 -3.73 17.71
N GLY A 30 -14.35 -4.80 18.16
CA GLY A 30 -15.80 -4.84 18.36
C GLY A 30 -16.64 -5.14 17.11
N VAL A 31 -16.01 -5.55 16.00
CA VAL A 31 -16.73 -5.92 14.77
C VAL A 31 -17.27 -7.33 14.90
N LYS A 32 -18.60 -7.46 14.86
CA LYS A 32 -19.30 -8.74 14.88
C LYS A 32 -19.35 -9.33 13.47
N LEU A 33 -18.51 -10.32 13.18
CA LEU A 33 -18.43 -10.94 11.84
C LEU A 33 -19.73 -11.60 11.37
N LYS A 34 -20.63 -11.98 12.30
CA LYS A 34 -21.96 -12.47 11.96
C LYS A 34 -22.80 -11.43 11.19
N ASP A 35 -22.55 -10.15 11.44
CA ASP A 35 -23.26 -9.04 10.81
C ASP A 35 -22.57 -8.62 9.48
N TYR A 36 -21.36 -9.12 9.23
CA TYR A 36 -20.53 -8.81 8.07
C TYR A 36 -19.91 -10.07 7.44
N SER A 37 -20.75 -10.84 6.74
CA SER A 37 -20.29 -12.02 6.01
C SER A 37 -19.28 -11.63 4.92
N ILE A 38 -18.37 -12.56 4.60
CA ILE A 38 -17.32 -12.31 3.59
C ILE A 38 -17.92 -12.01 2.22
N GLU A 39 -19.05 -12.64 1.88
CA GLU A 39 -19.78 -12.41 0.64
C GLU A 39 -20.36 -10.99 0.57
N MET A 40 -21.00 -10.55 1.65
CA MET A 40 -21.57 -9.20 1.74
C MET A 40 -20.48 -8.14 1.62
N VAL A 41 -19.38 -8.33 2.36
CA VAL A 41 -18.23 -7.41 2.30
C VAL A 41 -17.57 -7.44 0.92
N SER A 42 -17.39 -8.62 0.32
CA SER A 42 -16.83 -8.75 -1.03
C SER A 42 -17.67 -7.98 -2.06
N LYS A 43 -18.99 -8.19 -2.09
CA LYS A 43 -19.90 -7.48 -2.99
C LYS A 43 -19.83 -5.97 -2.78
N ALA A 44 -19.87 -5.50 -1.53
CA ALA A 44 -19.82 -4.09 -1.22
C ALA A 44 -18.47 -3.46 -1.61
N VAL A 45 -17.35 -4.15 -1.36
CA VAL A 45 -16.01 -3.64 -1.71
C VAL A 45 -15.83 -3.63 -3.22
N LEU A 46 -16.21 -4.69 -3.95
CA LEU A 46 -16.05 -4.76 -5.40
C LEU A 46 -16.93 -3.74 -6.15
N ALA A 47 -18.09 -3.39 -5.59
CA ALA A 47 -18.94 -2.34 -6.15
C ALA A 47 -18.26 -0.94 -6.08
N VAL A 48 -17.44 -0.70 -5.06
CA VAL A 48 -16.75 0.60 -4.86
C VAL A 48 -15.33 0.58 -5.43
N HIS A 49 -14.65 -0.56 -5.37
CA HIS A 49 -13.26 -0.75 -5.77
C HIS A 49 -13.12 -1.98 -6.69
N PRO A 50 -13.56 -1.88 -7.96
CA PRO A 50 -13.50 -3.00 -8.90
C PRO A 50 -12.09 -3.57 -9.10
N ILE A 51 -11.06 -2.71 -8.96
CA ILE A 51 -9.64 -3.08 -9.08
C ILE A 51 -9.23 -4.23 -8.14
N VAL A 52 -9.93 -4.40 -7.01
CA VAL A 52 -9.66 -5.50 -6.06
C VAL A 52 -10.01 -6.87 -6.66
N GLY A 53 -10.96 -6.93 -7.59
CA GLY A 53 -11.35 -8.15 -8.30
C GLY A 53 -10.55 -8.41 -9.58
N ALA A 54 -9.83 -7.40 -10.08
CA ALA A 54 -9.14 -7.43 -11.37
C ALA A 54 -7.66 -7.86 -11.27
N LEU A 55 -7.27 -8.61 -10.24
CA LEU A 55 -5.86 -8.94 -10.00
C LEU A 55 -5.21 -9.68 -11.18
N ASP A 56 -5.91 -10.63 -11.81
CA ASP A 56 -5.38 -11.36 -12.98
C ASP A 56 -5.10 -10.43 -14.16
N GLU A 57 -6.01 -9.49 -14.40
CA GLU A 57 -5.89 -8.52 -15.49
C GLU A 57 -4.69 -7.59 -15.25
N ILE A 58 -4.47 -7.18 -14.00
CA ILE A 58 -3.29 -6.40 -13.59
C ILE A 58 -2.02 -7.21 -13.80
N LEU A 59 -1.98 -8.47 -13.36
CA LEU A 59 -0.80 -9.32 -13.50
C LEU A 59 -0.41 -9.49 -14.98
N LEU A 60 -1.39 -9.73 -15.84
CA LEU A 60 -1.18 -9.86 -17.29
C LEU A 60 -0.73 -8.54 -17.91
N ALA A 61 -1.37 -7.42 -17.56
CA ALA A 61 -1.05 -6.10 -18.11
C ALA A 61 0.40 -5.67 -17.80
N TYR A 62 0.94 -6.10 -16.66
CA TYR A 62 2.31 -5.80 -16.25
C TYR A 62 3.30 -6.97 -16.48
N GLY A 63 2.87 -8.06 -17.15
CA GLY A 63 3.72 -9.22 -17.45
C GLY A 63 4.26 -9.94 -16.22
N LEU A 64 3.55 -9.86 -15.09
CA LEU A 64 3.98 -10.44 -13.81
C LEU A 64 3.84 -11.97 -13.80
N ASP A 65 2.99 -12.52 -14.66
CA ASP A 65 2.80 -13.95 -14.86
C ASP A 65 4.06 -14.67 -15.34
N ALA A 66 4.92 -13.98 -16.10
CA ALA A 66 6.20 -14.51 -16.54
C ALA A 66 7.18 -14.80 -15.38
N PHE A 67 7.04 -14.11 -14.24
CA PHE A 67 7.97 -14.21 -13.11
C PHE A 67 7.55 -15.27 -12.07
N ALA A 68 6.28 -15.66 -12.03
CA ALA A 68 5.79 -16.74 -11.18
C ALA A 68 4.70 -17.55 -11.91
N PRO A 69 5.08 -18.43 -12.85
CA PRO A 69 4.13 -19.14 -13.71
C PRO A 69 3.15 -20.05 -12.95
N HIS A 70 3.46 -20.41 -11.70
CA HIS A 70 2.62 -21.28 -10.88
C HIS A 70 1.72 -20.54 -9.88
N GLN A 71 2.10 -19.30 -9.48
CA GLN A 71 1.38 -18.51 -8.45
C GLN A 71 1.57 -16.99 -8.71
N PRO A 72 1.14 -16.46 -9.87
CA PRO A 72 1.42 -15.08 -10.25
C PRO A 72 0.75 -14.06 -9.32
N ARG A 73 -0.37 -14.46 -8.70
CA ARG A 73 -1.15 -13.60 -7.82
C ARG A 73 -0.43 -13.23 -6.51
N ASP A 74 0.51 -14.06 -6.06
CA ASP A 74 1.32 -13.75 -4.88
C ASP A 74 2.34 -12.64 -5.16
N LEU A 75 2.65 -12.37 -6.43
CA LEU A 75 3.55 -11.30 -6.83
C LEU A 75 2.91 -9.92 -6.80
N CYS A 76 1.59 -9.79 -6.81
CA CYS A 76 0.95 -8.49 -6.89
C CYS A 76 1.35 -7.59 -5.71
N ALA A 77 1.34 -8.13 -4.49
CA ALA A 77 1.76 -7.39 -3.31
C ALA A 77 3.26 -7.04 -3.35
N HIS A 78 4.11 -7.99 -3.74
CA HIS A 78 5.56 -7.77 -3.87
C HIS A 78 5.91 -6.74 -4.94
N TRP A 79 5.18 -6.73 -6.06
CA TRP A 79 5.35 -5.76 -7.12
C TRP A 79 5.02 -4.35 -6.66
N LEU A 80 3.90 -4.18 -5.93
CA LEU A 80 3.53 -2.89 -5.34
C LEU A 80 4.54 -2.42 -4.30
N MET A 81 5.05 -3.33 -3.45
CA MET A 81 6.15 -3.01 -2.53
C MET A 81 7.44 -2.62 -3.28
N GLY A 82 7.70 -3.22 -4.44
CA GLY A 82 8.82 -2.84 -5.30
C GLY A 82 8.67 -1.43 -5.87
N ILE A 83 7.48 -1.06 -6.34
CA ILE A 83 7.15 0.30 -6.78
C ILE A 83 7.36 1.30 -5.65
N GLU A 84 6.83 1.02 -4.47
CA GLU A 84 7.00 1.86 -3.27
C GLU A 84 8.48 2.03 -2.92
N ALA A 85 9.25 0.94 -2.88
CA ALA A 85 10.68 0.98 -2.58
C ALA A 85 11.47 1.80 -3.61
N GLN A 86 11.12 1.69 -4.91
CA GLN A 86 11.72 2.51 -5.97
C GLN A 86 11.41 3.99 -5.78
N ALA A 87 10.15 4.34 -5.51
CA ALA A 87 9.73 5.72 -5.27
C ALA A 87 10.42 6.33 -4.03
N LEU A 88 10.46 5.59 -2.91
CA LEU A 88 11.15 6.01 -1.69
C LEU A 88 12.65 6.23 -1.93
N THR A 89 13.31 5.27 -2.58
CA THR A 89 14.75 5.34 -2.88
C THR A 89 15.05 6.55 -3.76
N LYS A 90 14.24 6.78 -4.80
CA LYS A 90 14.38 7.92 -5.69
C LYS A 90 14.21 9.24 -4.93
N ALA A 91 13.16 9.37 -4.11
CA ALA A 91 12.93 10.56 -3.30
C ALA A 91 14.12 10.84 -2.36
N MET A 92 14.66 9.81 -1.70
CA MET A 92 15.84 9.94 -0.84
C MET A 92 17.08 10.42 -1.61
N LEU A 93 17.34 9.86 -2.79
CA LEU A 93 18.48 10.25 -3.61
C LEU A 93 18.35 11.69 -4.11
N THR A 94 17.16 12.11 -4.53
CA THR A 94 16.86 13.48 -4.95
C THR A 94 17.02 14.45 -3.78
N LEU A 95 16.43 14.15 -2.62
CA LEU A 95 16.59 14.95 -1.41
C LEU A 95 18.05 15.15 -1.04
N LYS A 96 18.86 14.09 -1.15
CA LYS A 96 20.29 14.18 -0.83
C LYS A 96 21.08 15.01 -1.85
N ARG A 97 20.83 14.80 -3.14
CA ARG A 97 21.63 15.39 -4.24
C ARG A 97 21.25 16.83 -4.54
N GLU A 98 19.97 17.14 -4.52
CA GLU A 98 19.45 18.45 -4.97
C GLU A 98 19.17 19.38 -3.78
N ASP A 99 18.61 18.83 -2.69
CA ASP A 99 18.15 19.65 -1.56
C ASP A 99 19.13 19.63 -0.37
N ASN A 100 20.20 18.82 -0.48
CA ASN A 100 21.16 18.49 0.59
C ASN A 100 20.48 18.04 1.91
N VAL A 101 19.35 17.33 1.79
CA VAL A 101 18.59 16.77 2.91
C VAL A 101 18.92 15.30 3.07
N VAL A 102 19.33 14.89 4.27
CA VAL A 102 19.44 13.47 4.62
C VAL A 102 18.07 12.96 5.03
N ALA A 103 17.66 11.84 4.45
CA ALA A 103 16.43 11.14 4.77
C ALA A 103 16.75 9.69 5.17
N LEU A 104 16.03 9.16 6.15
CA LEU A 104 16.08 7.76 6.55
C LEU A 104 14.76 7.07 6.18
N PRO A 105 14.78 5.89 5.55
CA PRO A 105 13.55 5.17 5.25
C PRO A 105 12.96 4.54 6.51
N LEU A 106 11.64 4.61 6.66
CA LEU A 106 10.87 3.93 7.70
C LEU A 106 9.58 3.39 7.10
N HIS A 107 9.51 2.07 6.86
CA HIS A 107 8.39 1.41 6.19
C HIS A 107 7.99 2.14 4.89
N ASP A 108 6.81 2.77 4.88
CA ASP A 108 6.17 3.50 3.79
C ASP A 108 6.49 5.01 3.80
N GLY A 109 7.44 5.45 4.63
CA GLY A 109 7.74 6.86 4.86
C GLY A 109 9.22 7.18 4.98
N LEU A 110 9.51 8.48 5.12
CA LEU A 110 10.85 9.02 5.32
C LEU A 110 10.91 9.82 6.62
N ILE A 111 11.96 9.61 7.40
CA ILE A 111 12.34 10.46 8.53
C ILE A 111 13.30 11.52 7.99
N VAL A 112 12.95 12.79 8.22
CA VAL A 112 13.75 13.96 7.85
C VAL A 112 13.77 14.97 8.99
N ALA A 113 14.72 15.91 8.94
CA ALA A 113 14.66 17.08 9.81
C ALA A 113 13.34 17.84 9.59
N ARG A 114 12.73 18.35 10.67
CA ARG A 114 11.44 19.06 10.61
C ARG A 114 11.46 20.24 9.63
N SER A 115 12.57 20.97 9.59
CA SER A 115 12.79 22.10 8.66
C SER A 115 12.82 21.70 7.18
N SER A 116 12.88 20.41 6.87
CA SER A 116 12.90 19.87 5.51
C SER A 116 11.64 19.11 5.14
N ALA A 117 10.60 19.13 5.99
CA ALA A 117 9.37 18.37 5.77
C ALA A 117 8.71 18.71 4.42
N ASP A 118 8.57 19.99 4.08
CA ASP A 118 7.91 20.41 2.84
C ASP A 118 8.66 19.94 1.59
N ARG A 119 10.00 20.01 1.63
CA ARG A 119 10.85 19.48 0.57
C ARG A 119 10.70 17.97 0.44
N ALA A 120 10.68 17.25 1.56
CA ALA A 120 10.48 15.80 1.58
C ALA A 120 9.12 15.41 1.00
N ILE A 121 8.04 16.13 1.34
CA ILE A 121 6.71 15.91 0.76
C ILE A 121 6.75 16.07 -0.75
N LEU A 122 7.31 17.18 -1.24
CA LEU A 122 7.42 17.45 -2.67
C LEU A 122 8.18 16.34 -3.39
N ARG A 123 9.38 15.98 -2.92
CA ARG A 123 10.21 14.95 -3.56
C ARG A 123 9.58 13.56 -3.54
N LEU A 124 8.85 13.24 -2.47
CA LEU A 124 8.10 11.99 -2.39
C LEU A 124 6.98 11.97 -3.44
N GLN A 125 6.24 13.07 -3.57
CA GLN A 125 5.15 13.18 -4.54
C GLN A 125 5.65 13.12 -5.99
N GLU A 126 6.76 13.80 -6.30
CA GLU A 126 7.41 13.74 -7.60
C GLU A 126 7.90 12.33 -7.93
N ALA A 127 8.57 11.67 -6.98
CA ALA A 127 9.09 10.31 -7.18
C ALA A 127 7.96 9.31 -7.44
N TYR A 128 6.87 9.37 -6.68
CA TYR A 128 5.71 8.50 -6.91
C TYR A 128 4.98 8.84 -8.22
N GLN A 129 4.88 10.11 -8.59
CA GLN A 129 4.29 10.50 -9.87
C GLN A 129 5.08 9.91 -11.04
N GLU A 130 6.41 9.86 -10.94
CA GLU A 130 7.25 9.29 -11.97
C GLU A 130 7.22 7.76 -11.99
N VAL A 131 7.35 7.11 -10.83
CA VAL A 131 7.46 5.64 -10.74
C VAL A 131 6.11 4.96 -10.91
N ALA A 132 5.05 5.51 -10.30
CA ALA A 132 3.73 4.89 -10.22
C ALA A 132 2.65 5.65 -11.01
N GLY A 133 2.98 6.78 -11.63
CA GLY A 133 2.00 7.61 -12.35
C GLY A 133 1.01 8.34 -11.46
N ALA A 134 1.19 8.32 -10.14
CA ALA A 134 0.24 8.88 -9.17
C ALA A 134 0.94 9.68 -8.06
N LYS A 135 0.29 10.74 -7.56
CA LYS A 135 0.78 11.51 -6.40
C LYS A 135 0.14 11.01 -5.10
N PRO A 136 0.93 10.55 -4.11
CA PRO A 136 0.40 10.15 -2.83
C PRO A 136 0.01 11.35 -1.98
N LEU A 137 -0.95 11.12 -1.07
CA LEU A 137 -1.18 12.00 0.06
C LEU A 137 -0.11 11.73 1.13
N VAL A 138 0.81 12.67 1.31
CA VAL A 138 1.88 12.57 2.31
C VAL A 138 1.43 13.28 3.58
N ARG A 139 1.58 12.62 4.74
CA ARG A 139 1.26 13.19 6.05
C ARG A 139 2.52 13.30 6.90
N VAL A 140 2.73 14.45 7.51
CA VAL A 140 3.84 14.66 8.46
C VAL A 140 3.39 14.22 9.85
N LYS A 141 4.12 13.30 10.47
CA LYS A 141 3.98 12.97 11.89
C LYS A 141 5.21 13.49 12.63
N GLY A 142 5.00 14.40 13.58
CA GLY A 142 6.07 14.93 14.43
C GLY A 142 6.07 14.27 15.82
N ILE A 143 7.25 14.16 16.43
CA ILE A 143 7.39 13.98 17.87
C ILE A 143 7.25 15.39 18.48
N GLY A 144 6.02 15.82 18.77
CA GLY A 144 5.76 17.12 19.39
C GLY A 144 4.61 17.88 18.75
N SER A 145 3.40 17.56 19.19
CA SER A 145 2.28 18.50 19.27
C SER A 145 1.64 18.34 20.64
N SER A 146 2.13 19.12 21.60
CA SER A 146 1.28 19.81 22.59
C SER A 146 1.32 21.30 22.23
N PRO A 147 0.25 22.07 22.47
CA PRO A 147 -0.74 21.92 23.55
C PRO A 147 -1.89 20.98 23.21
#